data_AF-A0A0Q6XC37-F1
#
_entry.id   AF-A0A0Q6XC37-F1
#
_cell.length_a   1.000
_cell.length_b   1.000
_cell.length_c   1.000
_cell.angle_alpha   90.00
_cell.angle_beta   90.00
_cell.angle_gamma   90.00
#
_symmetry.space_group_name_H-M   'P 1'
#
loop_
_entity.id
_entity.type
_entity.pdbx_description
1 polymer ?
#
loop_
_entity_poly.entity_id
_entity_poly.type
_entity_poly.pdbx_seq_one_letter_code
_entity_poly.pdbx_strand_id
1 'polypeptide(L)'
;MKDPESARVKLVGNPRPVVFAKTSFHPGGAGWEICASVNAKNSFGAYTGYKNVFLLWNSGWTVMYIDGDVGSAYCNENNNFRLLKGDRQIVAE
;
A
#
# COMPACT_ATOMS: atom_id res chain seq x y z
N MET A 1 31.04 7.35 0.67
CA MET A 1 30.21 8.47 0.15
C MET A 1 28.76 8.14 0.46
N LYS A 2 28.13 8.84 1.41
CA LYS A 2 26.70 8.66 1.71
C LYS A 2 25.93 9.26 0.54
N ASP A 3 25.21 8.42 -0.20
CA ASP A 3 24.42 8.85 -1.35
C ASP A 3 23.32 9.83 -0.89
N PRO A 4 23.29 11.08 -1.38
CA PRO A 4 22.30 12.10 -0.99
C PRO A 4 20.86 11.74 -1.39
N GLU A 5 20.65 10.66 -2.16
CA GLU A 5 19.35 10.05 -2.46
C GLU A 5 18.96 8.95 -1.44
N SER A 6 19.56 8.97 -0.24
CA SER A 6 19.25 8.02 0.84
C SER A 6 17.73 7.95 1.10
N ALA A 7 17.17 6.74 0.98
CA ALA A 7 15.78 6.36 1.28
C ALA A 7 14.75 7.51 1.17
N ARG A 8 14.40 7.90 -0.05
CA ARG A 8 13.33 8.89 -0.27
C ARG A 8 11.97 8.20 -0.19
N VAL A 9 11.20 8.57 0.84
CA VAL A 9 9.79 8.18 1.00
C VAL A 9 8.94 9.42 0.79
N LYS A 10 7.98 9.34 -0.12
CA LYS A 10 6.98 10.38 -0.34
C LYS A 10 5.59 9.78 -0.21
N LEU A 11 4.76 10.31 0.68
CA LEU A 11 3.37 9.91 0.72
C LEU A 11 2.66 10.37 -0.56
N VAL A 12 1.90 9.46 -1.17
CA VAL A 12 1.12 9.70 -2.40
C VAL A 12 -0.29 10.19 -2.04
N GLY A 13 -0.71 10.00 -0.78
CA GLY A 13 -1.95 10.52 -0.22
C GLY A 13 -1.94 10.45 1.30
N ASN A 14 -2.98 11.02 1.92
CA ASN A 14 -3.13 10.96 3.37
C ASN A 14 -3.51 9.54 3.80
N PRO A 15 -2.94 9.03 4.92
CA PRO A 15 -3.39 7.77 5.49
C PRO A 15 -4.89 7.81 5.81
N ARG A 16 -5.61 6.72 5.52
CA ARG A 16 -7.05 6.60 5.83
C ARG A 16 -7.40 5.27 6.48
N PRO A 17 -8.38 5.24 7.39
CA PRO A 17 -8.84 4.00 8.00
C PRO A 17 -9.64 3.19 6.99
N VAL A 18 -9.30 1.91 6.84
CA VAL A 18 -9.90 1.01 5.84
C VAL A 18 -9.93 -0.43 6.35
N VAL A 19 -10.81 -1.22 5.74
CA VAL A 19 -10.81 -2.68 5.87
C VAL A 19 -10.60 -3.26 4.48
N PHE A 20 -9.66 -4.17 4.34
CA PHE A 20 -9.38 -4.90 3.11
C PHE A 20 -9.89 -6.32 3.20
N ALA A 21 -10.53 -6.79 2.12
CA ALA A 21 -10.90 -8.17 1.95
C ALA A 21 -9.66 -9.07 1.90
N LYS A 22 -9.78 -10.28 2.46
CA LYS A 22 -8.79 -11.33 2.26
C LYS A 22 -8.86 -11.82 0.82
N THR A 23 -7.69 -12.06 0.20
CA THR A 23 -7.58 -12.66 -1.14
C THR A 23 -6.70 -13.92 -1.07
N SER A 24 -6.56 -14.65 -2.18
CA SER A 24 -5.62 -15.78 -2.25
C SER A 24 -4.16 -15.38 -2.08
N PHE A 25 -3.83 -14.10 -2.32
CA PHE A 25 -2.45 -13.59 -2.30
C PHE A 25 -2.14 -12.72 -1.08
N HIS A 26 -3.17 -12.18 -0.43
CA HIS A 26 -3.00 -11.22 0.67
C HIS A 26 -3.98 -11.49 1.82
N PRO A 27 -3.53 -11.36 3.08
CA PRO A 27 -4.32 -11.75 4.25
C PRO A 27 -5.57 -10.89 4.51
N GLY A 28 -5.70 -9.72 3.88
CA GLY A 28 -6.73 -8.74 4.23
C GLY A 28 -6.47 -8.09 5.59
N GLY A 29 -7.47 -7.40 6.14
CA GLY A 29 -7.44 -6.89 7.51
C GLY A 29 -7.97 -5.47 7.66
N ALA A 30 -8.08 -5.00 8.90
CA ALA A 30 -8.43 -3.62 9.22
C ALA A 30 -7.19 -2.83 9.66
N GLY A 31 -7.15 -1.55 9.32
CA GLY A 31 -6.06 -0.67 9.71
C GLY A 31 -6.09 0.66 8.98
N TRP A 32 -4.93 1.29 8.90
CA TRP A 32 -4.67 2.48 8.13
C TRP A 32 -3.98 2.08 6.84
N GLU A 33 -4.56 2.42 5.69
CA GLU A 33 -3.77 2.35 4.48
C GLU A 33 -2.81 3.53 4.41
N ILE A 34 -1.61 3.22 3.94
CA ILE A 34 -0.57 4.20 3.70
C ILE A 34 -0.03 3.92 2.31
N CYS A 35 -0.18 4.91 1.43
CA CYS A 35 0.30 4.86 0.07
C CYS A 35 1.50 5.77 -0.07
N ALA A 36 2.65 5.18 -0.38
CA ALA A 36 3.90 5.89 -0.48
C ALA A 36 4.65 5.52 -1.76
N SER A 37 5.48 6.44 -2.23
CA SER A 37 6.47 6.21 -3.27
C SER A 37 7.84 6.12 -2.59
N VAL A 38 8.53 5.00 -2.82
CA VAL A 38 9.85 4.73 -2.24
C VAL A 38 10.86 4.54 -3.35
N ASN A 39 12.11 4.94 -3.11
CA ASN A 39 13.18 4.71 -4.08
C ASN A 39 13.36 3.21 -4.38
N ALA A 40 13.24 2.86 -5.65
CA ALA A 40 13.40 1.49 -6.13
C ALA A 40 14.88 1.19 -6.37
N LYS A 41 15.30 -0.02 -6.00
CA LYS A 41 16.63 -0.55 -6.29
C LYS A 41 16.49 -1.81 -7.13
N ASN A 42 17.41 -2.01 -8.07
CA ASN A 42 17.54 -3.28 -8.77
C ASN A 42 18.23 -4.34 -7.89
N SER A 43 18.35 -5.57 -8.39
CA SER A 43 19.03 -6.68 -7.71
C SER A 43 20.50 -6.42 -7.38
N PHE A 44 21.13 -5.46 -8.05
CA PHE A 44 22.51 -5.03 -7.83
C PHE A 44 22.61 -3.83 -6.86
N GLY A 45 21.48 -3.38 -6.29
CA GLY A 45 21.43 -2.30 -5.32
C GLY A 45 21.48 -0.88 -5.91
N ALA A 46 21.53 -0.75 -7.24
CA ALA A 46 21.51 0.53 -7.92
C ALA A 46 20.09 1.11 -7.99
N TYR A 47 19.98 2.44 -7.88
CA TYR A 47 18.70 3.13 -7.97
C TYR A 47 18.14 3.11 -9.39
N THR A 48 16.86 2.74 -9.50
CA THR A 48 16.14 2.66 -10.79
C THR A 48 14.94 3.60 -10.85
N GLY A 49 14.80 4.50 -9.88
CA GLY A 49 13.70 5.46 -9.78
C GLY A 49 12.86 5.23 -8.53
N TYR A 50 11.53 5.28 -8.68
CA TYR A 50 10.58 5.15 -7.58
C TYR A 50 9.57 4.03 -7.86
N LYS A 51 9.14 3.34 -6.81
CA LYS A 51 8.02 2.40 -6.86
C LYS A 51 6.98 2.80 -5.82
N ASN A 52 5.70 2.58 -6.15
CA ASN A 52 4.65 2.75 -5.16
C ASN A 52 4.59 1.51 -4.26
N VAL A 53 4.32 1.76 -2.99
CA VAL A 53 4.09 0.75 -1.98
C VAL A 53 2.77 1.05 -1.29
N PHE A 54 2.02 -0.02 -1.08
CA PHE A 54 0.85 -0.06 -0.24
C PHE A 54 1.23 -0.72 1.09
N LEU A 55 0.84 -0.08 2.17
CA LEU A 55 1.00 -0.58 3.53
C LEU A 55 -0.37 -0.57 4.21
N LEU A 56 -0.77 -1.70 4.79
CA LEU A 56 -1.84 -1.73 5.79
C LEU A 56 -1.20 -1.75 7.17
N TRP A 57 -1.37 -0.69 7.93
CA TRP A 57 -0.78 -0.51 9.24
C TRP A 57 -1.83 -0.63 10.34
N ASN A 58 -1.54 -1.40 11.39
CA ASN A 58 -2.43 -1.50 12.54
C ASN A 58 -1.61 -1.58 13.83
N SER A 59 -1.88 -0.65 14.77
CA SER A 59 -1.36 -0.68 16.14
C SER A 59 0.15 -0.92 16.27
N GLY A 60 0.97 -0.31 15.41
CA GLY A 60 2.43 -0.45 15.48
C GLY A 60 3.03 -1.49 14.54
N TRP A 61 2.20 -2.20 13.77
CA TRP A 61 2.63 -3.32 12.93
C TRP A 61 2.13 -3.18 11.49
N THR A 62 2.97 -3.61 10.54
CA THR A 62 2.58 -3.80 9.15
C THR A 62 1.80 -5.10 9.02
N VAL A 63 0.51 -4.98 8.75
CA VAL A 63 -0.41 -6.10 8.47
C VAL A 63 -0.24 -6.60 7.04
N MET A 64 0.04 -5.69 6.11
CA MET A 64 0.21 -6.01 4.70
C MET A 64 1.20 -5.04 4.06
N TYR A 65 2.08 -5.56 3.21
CA TYR A 65 2.99 -4.79 2.37
C TYR A 65 2.90 -5.32 0.94
N ILE A 66 2.65 -4.43 -0.01
CA ILE A 66 2.56 -4.75 -1.43
C ILE A 66 3.29 -3.65 -2.20
N ASP A 67 4.12 -3.99 -3.19
CA ASP A 67 4.84 -3.02 -3.98
C ASP A 67 4.65 -3.17 -5.49
N GLY A 68 5.25 -2.23 -6.24
CA GLY A 68 5.20 -2.22 -7.70
C GLY A 68 3.82 -1.91 -8.26
N ASP A 69 3.45 -2.59 -9.33
CA ASP A 69 2.17 -2.38 -10.02
C ASP A 69 0.98 -2.79 -9.15
N VAL A 70 1.13 -3.88 -8.39
CA VAL A 70 0.09 -4.35 -7.48
C VAL A 70 -0.09 -3.36 -6.32
N GLY A 71 1.01 -2.85 -5.75
CA GLY A 71 0.95 -1.79 -4.73
C GLY A 71 0.26 -0.53 -5.27
N SER A 72 0.55 -0.14 -6.52
CA SER A 72 -0.11 0.97 -7.20
C SER A 72 -1.62 0.73 -7.35
N ALA A 73 -2.03 -0.50 -7.71
CA ALA A 73 -3.44 -0.87 -7.84
C ALA A 73 -4.19 -0.81 -6.49
N TYR A 74 -3.57 -1.26 -5.40
CA TYR A 74 -4.14 -1.14 -4.06
C TYR A 74 -4.21 0.31 -3.58
N CYS A 75 -3.31 1.18 -4.04
CA CYS A 75 -3.36 2.60 -3.71
C CYS A 75 -4.40 3.40 -4.49
N ASN A 76 -4.89 2.89 -5.62
CA ASN A 76 -5.96 3.52 -6.37
C ASN A 76 -7.22 3.66 -5.51
N GLU A 77 -7.83 4.85 -5.47
CA GLU A 77 -9.05 5.15 -4.70
C GLU A 77 -10.24 4.25 -5.07
N ASN A 78 -10.31 3.85 -6.34
CA ASN A 78 -11.38 3.02 -6.89
C ASN A 78 -11.08 1.51 -6.84
N ASN A 79 -10.16 1.06 -5.97
CA ASN A 79 -9.92 -0.39 -5.86
C ASN A 79 -11.08 -1.10 -5.17
N ASN A 80 -11.40 -2.31 -5.64
CA ASN A 80 -12.49 -3.13 -5.13
C ASN A 80 -12.11 -4.00 -3.92
N PHE A 81 -10.86 -3.93 -3.46
CA PHE A 81 -10.39 -4.70 -2.30
C PHE A 81 -10.75 -4.02 -0.98
N ARG A 82 -10.98 -2.69 -1.01
CA ARG A 82 -11.51 -1.94 0.12
C ARG A 82 -12.97 -2.31 0.35
N LEU A 83 -13.23 -2.81 1.54
CA LEU A 83 -14.57 -2.90 2.08
C LEU A 83 -14.93 -1.50 2.57
N LEU A 84 -15.77 -0.80 1.80
CA LEU A 84 -16.23 0.55 2.15
C LEU A 84 -16.89 0.51 3.52
N LYS A 85 -16.30 1.19 4.51
CA LYS A 85 -16.97 1.41 5.80
C LYS A 85 -17.99 2.53 5.61
N GLY A 86 -19.17 2.16 5.11
CA GLY A 86 -20.39 2.92 5.34
C GLY A 86 -20.98 3.72 4.19
N ASP A 87 -20.95 3.27 2.94
CA ASP A 87 -21.97 3.65 1.94
C ASP A 87 -21.96 2.68 0.74
N ARG A 88 -22.98 1.81 0.65
CA ARG A 88 -23.29 0.81 -0.41
C ARG A 88 -22.29 -0.37 -0.50
N GLN A 89 -22.69 -1.64 -0.57
CA GLN A 89 -23.98 -2.32 -0.59
C GLN A 89 -23.69 -3.75 -0.13
N ILE A 90 -24.43 -4.25 0.86
CA ILE A 90 -24.52 -5.69 1.10
C ILE A 90 -25.24 -6.26 -0.12
N VAL A 91 -24.55 -7.05 -0.92
CA VAL A 91 -25.22 -8.04 -1.78
C VAL A 91 -24.90 -9.39 -1.16
N ALA A 92 -25.90 -9.89 -0.44
CA ALA A 92 -25.98 -11.27 -0.03
C ALA A 92 -26.33 -12.13 -1.25
N GLU A 93 -25.68 -13.28 -1.37
CA GLU A 93 -26.27 -14.50 -1.92
C GLU A 93 -26.24 -15.57 -0.83
#